data_AF-U9UTL5-F1
#
_entry.id   AF-U9UTL5-F1
#
_cell.length_a   1.000
_cell.length_b   1.000
_cell.length_c   1.000
_cell.angle_alpha   90.00
_cell.angle_beta   90.00
_cell.angle_gamma   90.00
#
_symmetry.space_group_name_H-M   'P 1'
#
loop_
_entity.id
_entity.type
_entity.pdbx_description
1 polymer ?
#
loop_
_entity_poly.entity_id
_entity_poly.type
_entity_poly.pdbx_seq_one_letter_code
_entity_poly.pdbx_strand_id
1 'polypeptide(L)'
;MVSRHGRKFLKLNNYIILFAIYDIITSKRLDIEIHKVKGHSGYHWNDMADAIAKIVWHSIEINRHVRQFCRIVLESLEENWTAHWCYLNNINKSRCDNLDTNNILINFIKSSNNLLPTVDNLRKRNDIYDDVPCPACRDHEETLNHLVICAGLEQAFLTAEKETIDKIRKYLKRFKCKKSVTINELYISIFEYRDPAFPELKQRNRQELLRGLISHTIVKKLRKLTSKRIASRLSLKIIKYFHEAFREHVWKPRCKIMNELEESLHITPQDKCKTSRTHKEDVETQRMIL
;
A
#
# COMPACT_ATOMS: atom_id res chain seq x y z
N MET A 1 -7.17 6.08 -9.89
CA MET A 1 -7.69 6.18 -11.26
C MET A 1 -7.29 4.92 -12.02
N VAL A 2 -8.16 3.91 -12.04
CA VAL A 2 -7.99 2.68 -12.84
C VAL A 2 -9.20 2.61 -13.75
N SER A 3 -9.25 3.44 -14.79
CA SER A 3 -10.22 3.30 -15.87
C SER A 3 -9.88 4.28 -16.99
N ARG A 4 -9.08 3.82 -17.95
CA ARG A 4 -9.11 4.32 -19.33
C ARG A 4 -8.38 3.42 -20.32
N HIS A 5 -7.54 2.51 -19.83
CA HIS A 5 -6.89 1.51 -20.68
C HIS A 5 -7.61 0.17 -20.48
N GLY A 6 -8.51 -0.17 -21.40
CA GLY A 6 -9.29 -1.40 -21.34
C GLY A 6 -8.42 -2.66 -21.27
N ARG A 7 -9.05 -3.82 -21.05
CA ARG A 7 -8.44 -5.17 -20.95
C ARG A 7 -7.43 -5.53 -22.06
N LYS A 8 -7.40 -4.77 -23.17
CA LYS A 8 -6.43 -4.88 -24.27
C LYS A 8 -5.02 -4.41 -23.88
N PHE A 9 -4.87 -3.39 -23.03
CA PHE A 9 -3.55 -2.85 -22.65
C PHE A 9 -2.72 -3.81 -21.79
N LEU A 10 -3.39 -4.56 -20.91
CA LEU A 10 -2.76 -5.61 -20.09
C LEU A 10 -2.28 -6.82 -20.92
N LYS A 11 -2.67 -6.92 -22.20
CA LYS A 11 -2.23 -7.96 -23.12
C LYS A 11 -1.00 -7.55 -23.95
N LEU A 12 -0.50 -6.32 -23.78
CA LEU A 12 0.70 -5.85 -24.47
C LEU A 12 1.95 -6.44 -23.81
N ASN A 13 2.93 -6.83 -24.64
CA ASN A 13 4.24 -7.20 -24.13
C ASN A 13 4.86 -6.01 -23.39
N ASN A 14 5.53 -6.28 -22.28
CA ASN A 14 6.14 -5.26 -21.42
C ASN A 14 5.15 -4.21 -20.86
N TYR A 15 3.88 -4.59 -20.63
CA TYR A 15 2.83 -3.66 -20.17
C TYR A 15 3.18 -2.87 -18.90
N ILE A 16 4.01 -3.43 -18.00
CA ILE A 16 4.46 -2.75 -16.78
C ILE A 16 5.30 -1.52 -17.14
N ILE A 17 6.22 -1.66 -18.11
CA ILE A 17 7.09 -0.56 -18.56
C ILE A 17 6.25 0.47 -19.31
N LEU A 18 5.35 0.03 -20.19
CA LEU A 18 4.43 0.91 -20.92
C LEU A 18 3.50 1.68 -19.97
N PHE A 19 3.03 1.04 -18.90
CA PHE A 19 2.23 1.68 -17.86
C PHE A 19 3.04 2.76 -17.12
N ALA A 20 4.27 2.46 -16.73
CA ALA A 20 5.14 3.42 -16.05
C ALA A 20 5.45 4.64 -16.95
N ILE A 21 5.75 4.42 -18.24
CA ILE A 21 5.95 5.51 -19.21
C ILE A 21 4.69 6.37 -19.28
N TYR A 22 3.51 5.75 -19.44
CA TYR A 22 2.24 6.46 -19.51
C TYR A 22 1.93 7.26 -18.24
N ASP A 23 2.15 6.67 -17.08
CA ASP A 23 1.93 7.31 -15.77
C ASP A 23 2.85 8.53 -15.59
N ILE A 24 4.12 8.44 -16.02
CA ILE A 24 5.06 9.56 -15.98
C ILE A 24 4.61 10.70 -16.91
N ILE A 25 4.22 10.38 -18.15
CA ILE A 25 3.75 11.39 -19.13
C ILE A 25 2.54 12.13 -18.58
N THR A 26 1.56 11.40 -18.06
CA THR A 26 0.31 11.97 -17.57
C THR A 26 0.48 12.73 -16.25
N SER A 27 1.21 12.17 -15.28
CA SER A 27 1.45 12.82 -13.99
C SER A 27 2.26 14.12 -14.11
N LYS A 28 3.20 14.17 -15.05
CA LYS A 28 4.05 15.34 -15.29
C LYS A 28 3.54 16.27 -16.39
N ARG A 29 2.41 15.95 -17.01
CA ARG A 29 1.82 16.72 -18.13
C ARG A 29 2.83 16.99 -19.24
N LEU A 30 3.60 15.97 -19.62
CA LEU A 30 4.61 16.08 -20.66
C LEU A 30 3.93 16.01 -22.03
N ASP A 31 4.30 16.94 -22.91
CA ASP A 31 4.05 16.80 -24.34
C ASP A 31 5.26 16.13 -25.00
N ILE A 32 5.05 15.02 -25.70
CA ILE A 32 6.15 14.18 -26.23
C ILE A 32 5.91 13.90 -27.70
N GLU A 33 6.92 14.22 -28.51
CA GLU A 33 7.03 13.81 -29.90
C GLU A 33 8.10 12.70 -30.03
N ILE A 34 7.74 11.55 -30.61
CA ILE A 34 8.64 10.40 -30.73
C ILE A 34 9.26 10.38 -32.13
N HIS A 35 10.56 10.63 -32.20
CA HIS A 35 11.34 10.60 -33.44
C HIS A 35 12.14 9.30 -33.53
N LYS A 36 11.80 8.43 -34.48
CA LYS A 36 12.52 7.17 -34.71
C LYS A 36 13.72 7.42 -35.62
N VAL A 37 14.92 7.16 -35.12
CA VAL A 37 16.18 7.29 -35.87
C VAL A 37 16.81 5.90 -36.10
N LYS A 38 17.53 5.73 -37.22
CA LYS A 38 18.27 4.49 -37.52
C LYS A 38 19.48 4.37 -36.59
N GLY A 39 19.71 3.21 -35.99
CA GLY A 39 20.91 2.96 -35.19
C GLY A 39 22.19 3.05 -36.03
N HIS A 40 23.27 3.54 -35.44
CA HIS A 40 24.58 3.71 -36.11
C HIS A 40 24.51 4.58 -37.37
N SER A 41 23.64 5.59 -37.37
CA SER A 41 23.45 6.50 -38.50
C SER A 41 24.36 7.72 -38.46
N GLY A 42 25.23 7.86 -37.46
CA GLY A 42 26.02 9.07 -37.23
C GLY A 42 25.24 10.16 -36.50
N TYR A 43 24.03 9.88 -36.03
CA TYR A 43 23.26 10.86 -35.26
C TYR A 43 23.83 10.98 -33.85
N HIS A 44 24.58 12.06 -33.63
CA HIS A 44 25.40 12.30 -32.44
C HIS A 44 24.71 11.91 -31.12
N TRP A 45 23.49 12.38 -30.87
CA TRP A 45 22.78 12.10 -29.61
C TRP A 45 22.31 10.66 -29.46
N ASN A 46 21.94 10.01 -30.56
CA ASN A 46 21.54 8.60 -30.56
C ASN A 46 22.76 7.70 -30.37
N ASP A 47 23.85 8.01 -31.08
CA ASP A 47 25.09 7.25 -30.97
C ASP A 47 25.75 7.46 -29.60
N MET A 48 25.62 8.65 -29.00
CA MET A 48 26.03 8.90 -27.62
C MET A 48 25.14 8.13 -26.62
N ALA A 49 23.82 8.11 -26.80
CA ALA A 49 22.92 7.32 -25.96
C ALA A 49 23.22 5.81 -26.05
N ASP A 50 23.50 5.30 -27.26
CA ASP A 50 23.91 3.91 -27.49
C ASP A 50 25.28 3.61 -26.87
N ALA A 51 26.25 4.52 -26.99
CA ALA A 51 27.56 4.41 -26.35
C ALA A 51 27.42 4.39 -24.81
N ILE A 52 26.58 5.25 -24.23
CA ILE A 52 26.28 5.24 -22.79
C ILE A 52 25.62 3.92 -22.39
N ALA A 53 24.63 3.45 -23.14
CA ALA A 53 23.98 2.16 -22.88
C ALA A 53 24.97 0.98 -22.96
N LYS A 54 25.92 1.01 -23.90
CA LYS A 54 27.01 0.04 -24.04
C LYS A 54 28.05 0.14 -22.93
N ILE A 55 28.42 1.34 -22.48
CA ILE A 55 29.30 1.54 -21.33
C ILE A 55 28.62 0.99 -20.08
N VAL A 56 27.34 1.29 -19.87
CA VAL A 56 26.54 0.72 -18.78
C VAL A 56 26.54 -0.80 -18.91
N TRP A 57 26.31 -1.36 -20.10
CA TRP A 57 26.31 -2.80 -20.36
C TRP A 57 27.67 -3.48 -20.10
N HIS A 58 28.77 -2.91 -20.59
CA HIS A 58 30.12 -3.44 -20.35
C HIS A 58 30.57 -3.24 -18.91
N SER A 59 30.07 -2.21 -18.22
CA SER A 59 30.27 -2.03 -16.78
C SER A 59 29.45 -3.00 -15.91
N ILE A 60 28.53 -3.80 -16.48
CA ILE A 60 27.77 -4.86 -15.77
C ILE A 60 28.67 -6.03 -15.35
N GLU A 61 29.89 -6.17 -15.89
CA GLU A 61 30.91 -7.06 -15.30
C GLU A 61 31.53 -6.51 -14.00
N ILE A 62 31.44 -5.20 -13.73
CA ILE A 62 31.83 -4.59 -12.44
C ILE A 62 30.56 -4.39 -11.60
N ASN A 63 29.94 -5.52 -11.25
CA ASN A 63 28.64 -5.64 -10.60
C ASN A 63 28.55 -5.11 -9.14
N ARG A 64 29.46 -4.23 -8.70
CA ARG A 64 29.46 -3.69 -7.34
C ARG A 64 28.88 -2.28 -7.25
N HIS A 65 29.19 -1.38 -8.19
CA HIS A 65 28.81 0.03 -8.08
C HIS A 65 27.47 0.36 -8.73
N VAL A 66 27.06 -0.32 -9.81
CA VAL A 66 25.69 -0.21 -10.35
C VAL A 66 24.69 -0.93 -9.46
N ARG A 67 25.03 -2.09 -8.87
CA ARG A 67 24.25 -2.64 -7.75
C ARG A 67 24.24 -1.71 -6.56
N GLN A 68 25.33 -1.03 -6.23
CA GLN A 68 25.34 -0.05 -5.14
C GLN A 68 24.50 1.18 -5.47
N PHE A 69 24.50 1.68 -6.72
CA PHE A 69 23.75 2.86 -7.14
C PHE A 69 22.27 2.52 -7.33
N CYS A 70 21.92 1.43 -8.01
CA CYS A 70 20.56 0.90 -8.01
C CYS A 70 20.14 0.51 -6.59
N ARG A 71 21.01 0.00 -5.72
CA ARG A 71 20.71 -0.20 -4.29
C ARG A 71 20.62 1.12 -3.54
N ILE A 72 21.25 2.23 -3.92
CA ILE A 72 21.11 3.54 -3.26
C ILE A 72 19.83 4.25 -3.73
N VAL A 73 19.51 4.13 -5.02
CA VAL A 73 18.28 4.66 -5.64
C VAL A 73 17.07 3.79 -5.26
N LEU A 74 17.25 2.47 -5.19
CA LEU A 74 16.29 1.56 -4.59
C LEU A 74 16.28 1.74 -3.07
N GLU A 75 17.37 1.85 -2.32
CA GLU A 75 17.35 2.13 -0.85
C GLU A 75 16.78 3.52 -0.49
N SER A 76 16.63 4.42 -1.47
CA SER A 76 15.89 5.68 -1.29
C SER A 76 14.42 5.58 -1.69
N LEU A 77 14.01 4.48 -2.35
CA LEU A 77 12.65 4.16 -2.79
C LEU A 77 12.10 2.80 -2.28
N GLU A 78 12.87 2.02 -1.51
CA GLU A 78 12.59 0.64 -1.08
C GLU A 78 11.78 0.72 0.21
N GLU A 79 10.49 0.99 0.06
CA GLU A 79 9.57 0.30 0.94
C GLU A 79 9.93 -1.20 0.92
N ASN A 80 10.03 -1.84 2.10
CA ASN A 80 10.51 -3.22 2.21
C ASN A 80 9.48 -4.23 1.64
N TRP A 81 9.37 -4.26 0.32
CA TRP A 81 8.51 -5.16 -0.46
C TRP A 81 8.86 -6.62 -0.20
N THR A 82 10.10 -6.93 0.20
CA THR A 82 10.48 -8.28 0.60
C THR A 82 9.59 -8.79 1.73
N ALA A 83 9.37 -7.98 2.76
CA ALA A 83 8.53 -8.38 3.89
C ALA A 83 7.05 -8.49 3.48
N HIS A 84 6.57 -7.59 2.61
CA HIS A 84 5.24 -7.64 2.00
C HIS A 84 5.01 -8.97 1.27
N TRP A 85 5.84 -9.28 0.27
CA TRP A 85 5.72 -10.48 -0.55
C TRP A 85 5.93 -11.76 0.27
N CYS A 86 6.86 -11.76 1.23
CA CYS A 86 7.00 -12.87 2.16
C CYS A 86 5.72 -13.08 2.99
N TYR A 87 5.04 -12.02 3.44
CA TYR A 87 3.81 -12.17 4.18
C TYR A 87 2.67 -12.68 3.29
N LEU A 88 2.49 -12.09 2.11
CA LEU A 88 1.50 -12.53 1.13
C LEU A 88 1.65 -14.02 0.80
N ASN A 89 2.88 -14.46 0.49
CA ASN A 89 3.17 -15.86 0.20
C ASN A 89 2.96 -16.77 1.43
N ASN A 90 3.17 -16.25 2.65
CA ASN A 90 2.92 -17.01 3.88
C ASN A 90 1.43 -17.20 4.18
N ILE A 91 0.57 -16.25 3.79
CA ILE A 91 -0.89 -16.42 3.87
C ILE A 91 -1.33 -17.39 2.76
N ASN A 92 -0.78 -17.24 1.56
CA ASN A 92 -1.13 -17.99 0.36
C ASN A 92 -0.45 -19.37 0.27
N LYS A 93 -0.09 -20.03 1.39
CA LYS A 93 0.65 -21.32 1.42
C LYS A 93 -0.15 -22.52 0.89
N SER A 94 -0.58 -22.45 -0.37
CA SER A 94 -1.14 -23.50 -1.22
C SER A 94 -2.67 -23.66 -1.14
N ARG A 95 -3.40 -22.88 -1.97
CA ARG A 95 -4.74 -23.13 -2.56
C ARG A 95 -5.99 -22.42 -1.99
N CYS A 96 -5.89 -21.55 -0.97
CA CYS A 96 -7.10 -21.01 -0.32
C CYS A 96 -8.06 -22.15 0.09
N ASP A 97 -7.56 -23.09 0.87
CA ASP A 97 -8.25 -24.31 1.28
C ASP A 97 -9.36 -24.08 2.32
N ASN A 98 -9.33 -22.95 3.02
CA ASN A 98 -10.34 -22.58 4.02
C ASN A 98 -10.74 -21.10 3.93
N LEU A 99 -11.99 -20.84 4.33
CA LEU A 99 -12.64 -19.53 4.23
C LEU A 99 -11.92 -18.45 5.04
N ASP A 100 -11.39 -18.80 6.22
CA ASP A 100 -10.70 -17.86 7.10
C ASP A 100 -9.38 -17.37 6.50
N THR A 101 -8.58 -18.26 5.94
CA THR A 101 -7.32 -17.92 5.26
C THR A 101 -7.58 -17.07 4.02
N ASN A 102 -8.63 -17.38 3.26
CA ASN A 102 -9.06 -16.56 2.13
C ASN A 102 -9.51 -15.16 2.58
N ASN A 103 -10.26 -15.06 3.67
CA ASN A 103 -10.69 -13.77 4.24
C ASN A 103 -9.50 -12.92 4.70
N ILE A 104 -8.48 -13.53 5.30
CA ILE A 104 -7.23 -12.85 5.67
C ILE A 104 -6.49 -12.35 4.42
N LEU A 105 -6.35 -13.21 3.41
CA LEU A 105 -5.69 -12.88 2.14
C LEU A 105 -6.37 -11.71 1.43
N ILE A 106 -7.69 -11.80 1.25
CA ILE A 106 -8.49 -10.76 0.59
C ILE A 106 -8.44 -9.45 1.37
N ASN A 107 -8.52 -9.51 2.71
CA ASN A 107 -8.40 -8.30 3.53
C ASN A 107 -7.01 -7.65 3.36
N PHE A 108 -5.93 -8.44 3.40
CA PHE A 108 -4.57 -7.95 3.19
C PHE A 108 -4.38 -7.33 1.80
N ILE A 109 -4.85 -7.99 0.74
CA ILE A 109 -4.78 -7.47 -0.64
C ILE A 109 -5.59 -6.18 -0.77
N LYS A 110 -6.81 -6.15 -0.24
CA LYS A 110 -7.66 -4.95 -0.29
C LYS A 110 -7.04 -3.80 0.48
N SER A 111 -6.51 -4.04 1.67
CA SER A 111 -5.80 -3.03 2.46
C SER A 111 -4.58 -2.49 1.70
N SER A 112 -3.78 -3.39 1.11
CA SER A 112 -2.57 -3.05 0.34
C SER A 112 -2.81 -2.19 -0.88
N ASN A 113 -3.99 -2.31 -1.48
CA ASN A 113 -4.33 -1.60 -2.72
C ASN A 113 -5.34 -0.47 -2.51
N ASN A 114 -5.61 -0.07 -1.26
CA ASN A 114 -6.65 0.90 -0.90
C ASN A 114 -8.05 0.53 -1.46
N LEU A 115 -8.37 -0.77 -1.50
CA LEU A 115 -9.64 -1.35 -2.00
C LEU A 115 -10.53 -1.86 -0.85
N LEU A 116 -10.25 -1.47 0.39
CA LEU A 116 -11.17 -1.72 1.51
C LEU A 116 -12.51 -1.02 1.23
N PRO A 117 -13.64 -1.59 1.67
CA PRO A 117 -14.97 -0.97 1.50
C PRO A 117 -15.16 0.19 2.50
N THR A 118 -14.26 1.17 2.43
CA THR A 118 -14.43 2.53 2.94
C THR A 118 -15.53 3.23 2.14
N VAL A 119 -16.19 4.22 2.73
CA VAL A 119 -17.30 4.91 2.08
C VAL A 119 -16.89 5.52 0.73
N ASP A 120 -15.66 6.07 0.61
CA ASP A 120 -15.13 6.57 -0.67
C ASP A 120 -15.05 5.49 -1.77
N ASN A 121 -14.84 4.22 -1.39
CA ASN A 121 -14.81 3.11 -2.32
C ASN A 121 -16.20 2.53 -2.61
N LEU A 122 -17.12 2.62 -1.65
CA LEU A 122 -18.51 2.20 -1.82
C LEU A 122 -19.27 3.15 -2.75
N ARG A 123 -19.11 4.47 -2.58
CA ARG A 123 -19.73 5.49 -3.47
C ARG A 123 -19.33 5.35 -4.93
N LYS A 124 -18.11 4.86 -5.20
CA LYS A 124 -17.65 4.58 -6.58
C LYS A 124 -18.51 3.52 -7.27
N ARG A 125 -19.20 2.66 -6.52
CA ARG A 125 -19.98 1.52 -7.03
C ARG A 125 -21.48 1.77 -6.97
N ASN A 126 -21.94 2.54 -5.99
CA ASN A 126 -23.36 2.73 -5.72
C ASN A 126 -23.58 4.13 -5.11
N ASP A 127 -24.48 4.91 -5.70
CA ASP A 127 -24.78 6.30 -5.33
C ASP A 127 -25.50 6.44 -3.98
N ILE A 128 -26.06 5.36 -3.41
CA ILE A 128 -26.63 5.37 -2.06
C ILE A 128 -25.64 5.78 -0.95
N TYR A 129 -24.34 5.79 -1.25
CA TYR A 129 -23.27 6.17 -0.32
C TYR A 129 -22.69 7.57 -0.57
N ASP A 130 -23.26 8.36 -1.48
CA ASP A 130 -22.74 9.68 -1.84
C ASP A 130 -22.76 10.64 -0.63
N ASP A 131 -23.87 10.65 0.12
CA ASP A 131 -24.07 11.50 1.31
C ASP A 131 -23.68 10.82 2.63
N VAL A 132 -23.14 9.61 2.59
CA VAL A 132 -22.75 8.88 3.79
C VAL A 132 -21.41 9.42 4.31
N PRO A 133 -21.34 9.93 5.56
CA PRO A 133 -20.07 10.36 6.16
C PRO A 133 -19.30 9.14 6.70
N CYS A 134 -18.14 9.38 7.30
CA CYS A 134 -17.41 8.34 8.00
C CYS A 134 -18.26 7.70 9.10
N PRO A 135 -18.43 6.37 9.12
CA PRO A 135 -19.28 5.71 10.11
C PRO A 135 -18.76 5.90 11.54
N ALA A 136 -17.44 6.05 11.72
CA ALA A 136 -16.82 6.15 13.04
C ALA A 136 -16.84 7.56 13.64
N CYS A 137 -16.48 8.61 12.88
CA CYS A 137 -16.46 9.99 13.41
C CYS A 137 -17.68 10.82 13.04
N ARG A 138 -18.45 10.42 12.01
CA ARG A 138 -19.63 11.11 11.46
C ARG A 138 -19.41 12.56 10.99
N ASP A 139 -18.15 12.98 10.88
CA ASP A 139 -17.79 14.39 10.66
C ASP A 139 -17.03 14.62 9.34
N HIS A 140 -16.33 13.60 8.85
CA HIS A 140 -15.50 13.69 7.64
C HIS A 140 -15.88 12.62 6.61
N GLU A 141 -15.48 12.81 5.35
CA GLU A 141 -15.52 11.74 4.35
C GLU A 141 -14.54 10.61 4.73
N GLU A 142 -15.02 9.36 4.72
CA GLU A 142 -14.16 8.22 4.97
C GLU A 142 -13.41 7.79 3.72
N THR A 143 -12.15 8.20 3.66
CA THR A 143 -11.10 7.63 2.80
C THR A 143 -10.16 6.74 3.62
N LEU A 144 -9.30 5.95 2.98
CA LEU A 144 -8.24 5.23 3.72
C LEU A 144 -7.30 6.19 4.47
N ASN A 145 -7.02 7.37 3.89
CA ASN A 145 -6.18 8.39 4.51
C ASN A 145 -6.84 8.97 5.76
N HIS A 146 -8.17 9.16 5.75
CA HIS A 146 -8.92 9.55 6.93
C HIS A 146 -8.97 8.40 7.95
N LEU A 147 -9.22 7.17 7.52
CA LEU A 147 -9.38 6.00 8.39
C LEU A 147 -8.21 5.85 9.38
N VAL A 148 -6.96 6.04 8.93
CA VAL A 148 -5.76 5.90 9.78
C VAL A 148 -5.58 6.98 10.84
N ILE A 149 -6.25 8.13 10.69
CA ILE A 149 -6.21 9.26 11.64
C ILE A 149 -7.59 9.60 12.20
N CYS A 150 -8.59 8.78 11.94
CA CYS A 150 -9.97 9.02 12.34
C CYS A 150 -10.07 9.04 13.88
N ALA A 151 -10.60 10.15 14.43
CA ALA A 151 -10.75 10.31 15.87
C ALA A 151 -11.61 9.19 16.50
N GLY A 152 -12.69 8.78 15.81
CA GLY A 152 -13.56 7.69 16.25
C GLY A 152 -12.90 6.31 16.26
N LEU A 153 -11.77 6.12 15.56
CA LEU A 153 -11.02 4.86 15.52
C LEU A 153 -9.68 4.93 16.28
N GLU A 154 -9.38 6.06 16.93
CA GLU A 154 -8.06 6.27 17.53
C GLU A 154 -7.73 5.22 18.59
N GLN A 155 -8.64 4.97 19.53
CA GLN A 155 -8.42 3.98 20.59
C GLN A 155 -8.26 2.54 20.06
N ALA A 156 -8.98 2.21 18.98
CA ALA A 156 -8.84 0.94 18.30
C ALA A 156 -7.44 0.77 17.68
N PHE A 157 -6.92 1.82 17.03
CA PHE A 157 -5.54 1.81 16.53
C PHE A 157 -4.52 1.72 17.67
N LEU A 158 -4.67 2.49 18.74
CA LEU A 158 -3.77 2.42 19.90
C LEU A 158 -3.71 1.01 20.49
N THR A 159 -4.85 0.32 20.53
CA THR A 159 -4.96 -1.07 20.97
C THR A 159 -4.24 -2.02 20.00
N ALA A 160 -4.46 -1.87 18.70
CA ALA A 160 -3.80 -2.69 17.68
C ALA A 160 -2.27 -2.53 17.69
N GLU A 161 -1.79 -1.30 17.85
CA GLU A 161 -0.36 -0.98 17.96
C GLU A 161 0.25 -1.61 19.21
N LYS A 162 -0.44 -1.52 20.35
CA LYS A 162 0.00 -2.15 21.61
C LYS A 162 0.12 -3.67 21.47
N GLU A 163 -0.90 -4.32 20.93
CA GLU A 163 -0.85 -5.77 20.69
C GLU A 163 0.32 -6.15 19.76
N THR A 164 0.55 -5.35 18.71
CA THR A 164 1.67 -5.53 17.79
C THR A 164 3.01 -5.49 18.53
N ILE A 165 3.24 -4.47 19.38
CA ILE A 165 4.46 -4.35 20.18
C ILE A 165 4.60 -5.54 21.14
N ASP A 166 3.54 -5.94 21.82
CA ASP A 166 3.59 -7.06 22.77
C ASP A 166 3.94 -8.39 22.09
N LYS A 167 3.35 -8.67 20.92
CA LYS A 167 3.69 -9.84 20.10
C LYS A 167 5.14 -9.78 19.62
N ILE A 168 5.62 -8.61 19.18
CA ILE A 168 7.02 -8.42 18.76
C ILE A 168 7.99 -8.60 19.91
N ARG A 169 7.71 -8.03 21.08
CA ARG A 169 8.51 -8.21 22.29
C ARG A 169 8.59 -9.68 22.69
N LYS A 170 7.46 -10.40 22.70
CA LYS A 170 7.42 -11.83 22.99
C LYS A 170 8.22 -12.65 21.97
N TYR A 171 8.18 -12.27 20.70
CA TYR A 171 8.97 -12.90 19.64
C TYR A 171 10.48 -12.62 19.80
N LEU A 172 10.84 -11.39 20.18
CA LEU A 172 12.23 -10.96 20.42
C LEU A 172 12.90 -11.71 21.58
N LYS A 173 12.17 -12.01 22.66
CA LYS A 173 12.68 -12.79 23.80
C LYS A 173 13.23 -14.17 23.41
N ARG A 174 12.88 -14.69 22.23
CA ARG A 174 13.38 -15.96 21.71
C ARG A 174 14.81 -15.87 21.14
N PHE A 175 15.36 -14.67 21.01
CA PHE A 175 16.68 -14.43 20.46
C PHE A 175 17.62 -13.86 21.51
N LYS A 176 18.87 -14.31 21.51
CA LYS A 176 19.96 -13.66 22.26
C LYS A 176 20.29 -12.33 21.58
N CYS A 177 19.80 -11.22 22.11
CA CYS A 177 20.10 -9.88 21.62
C CYS A 177 21.33 -9.32 22.35
N LYS A 178 22.15 -8.51 21.65
CA LYS A 178 23.35 -7.88 22.22
C LYS A 178 23.02 -6.89 23.35
N LYS A 179 21.84 -6.27 23.27
CA LYS A 179 21.28 -5.33 24.25
C LYS A 179 19.85 -5.75 24.56
N SER A 180 19.42 -5.57 25.81
CA SER A 180 17.99 -5.68 26.16
C SER A 180 17.22 -4.57 25.46
N VAL A 181 16.21 -4.93 24.66
CA VAL A 181 15.36 -3.97 23.96
C VAL A 181 14.15 -3.67 24.83
N THR A 182 13.97 -2.40 25.18
CA THR A 182 12.84 -1.91 25.98
C THR A 182 11.57 -1.77 25.14
N ILE A 183 10.41 -1.72 25.82
CA ILE A 183 9.11 -1.51 25.14
C ILE A 183 9.09 -0.14 24.44
N ASN A 184 9.60 0.90 25.09
CA ASN A 184 9.62 2.26 24.54
C ASN A 184 10.50 2.35 23.29
N GLU A 185 11.68 1.71 23.29
CA GLU A 185 12.54 1.63 22.10
C GLU A 185 11.81 0.95 20.92
N LEU A 186 10.97 -0.07 21.17
CA LEU A 186 10.16 -0.69 20.12
C LEU A 186 9.08 0.23 19.58
N TYR A 187 8.37 0.96 20.45
CA TYR A 187 7.36 1.93 20.03
C TYR A 187 7.97 2.99 19.13
N ILE A 188 9.03 3.68 19.58
CA ILE A 188 9.69 4.74 18.79
C ILE A 188 10.32 4.20 17.50
N SER A 189 10.72 2.92 17.49
CA SER A 189 11.31 2.30 16.30
C SER A 189 10.28 1.91 15.24
N ILE A 190 9.12 1.37 15.65
CA ILE A 190 8.10 0.82 14.74
C ILE A 190 7.05 1.89 14.40
N PHE A 191 6.62 2.64 15.42
CA PHE A 191 5.65 3.71 15.34
C PHE A 191 6.36 5.05 15.54
N GLU A 192 7.06 5.53 14.51
CA GLU A 192 8.00 6.65 14.62
C GLU A 192 7.38 7.92 15.22
N TYR A 193 6.07 8.12 15.04
CA TYR A 193 5.31 9.23 15.60
C TYR A 193 5.13 9.20 17.13
N ARG A 194 5.51 8.08 17.78
CA ARG A 194 5.59 7.98 19.25
C ARG A 194 6.79 8.72 19.81
N ASP A 195 7.75 9.06 18.97
CA ASP A 195 8.76 10.04 19.29
C ASP A 195 8.13 11.44 19.26
N PRO A 196 8.20 12.22 20.37
CA PRO A 196 7.70 13.59 20.38
C PRO A 196 8.31 14.50 19.31
N ALA A 197 9.46 14.13 18.73
CA ALA A 197 10.09 14.87 17.65
C ALA A 197 9.41 14.68 16.28
N PHE A 198 8.56 13.67 16.09
CA PHE A 198 7.98 13.31 14.79
C PHE A 198 6.45 13.03 14.80
N PRO A 199 5.61 13.79 15.52
CA PRO A 199 4.17 13.51 15.65
C PRO A 199 3.42 13.48 14.31
N GLU A 200 3.90 14.23 13.32
CA GLU A 200 3.34 14.35 11.97
C GLU A 200 3.41 13.05 11.16
N LEU A 201 4.29 12.11 11.53
CA LEU A 201 4.48 10.85 10.81
C LEU A 201 3.34 9.85 11.03
N LYS A 202 2.39 10.13 11.93
CA LYS A 202 1.34 9.20 12.34
C LYS A 202 0.54 8.64 11.17
N GLN A 203 0.05 9.52 10.28
CA GLN A 203 -0.76 9.12 9.13
C GLN A 203 0.04 8.20 8.21
N ARG A 204 1.25 8.64 7.81
CA ARG A 204 2.16 7.91 6.93
C ARG A 204 2.51 6.54 7.51
N ASN A 205 2.90 6.49 8.78
CA ASN A 205 3.35 5.26 9.44
C ASN A 205 2.24 4.19 9.50
N ARG A 206 1.01 4.58 9.90
CA ARG A 206 -0.15 3.67 9.89
C ARG A 206 -0.51 3.25 8.46
N GLN A 207 -0.47 4.17 7.51
CA GLN A 207 -0.79 3.89 6.10
C GLN A 207 0.18 2.91 5.45
N GLU A 208 1.50 3.09 5.65
CA GLU A 208 2.52 2.16 5.16
C GLU A 208 2.29 0.75 5.74
N LEU A 209 2.07 0.65 7.06
CA LEU A 209 1.83 -0.63 7.72
C LEU A 209 0.55 -1.32 7.23
N LEU A 210 -0.53 -0.56 6.99
CA LEU A 210 -1.76 -1.07 6.37
C LEU A 210 -1.55 -1.56 4.94
N ARG A 211 -0.55 -1.02 4.25
CA ARG A 211 -0.16 -1.50 2.93
C ARG A 211 0.75 -2.72 2.97
N GLY A 212 1.04 -3.23 4.16
CA GLY A 212 2.01 -4.29 4.37
C GLY A 212 3.44 -3.85 4.07
N LEU A 213 3.73 -2.55 4.21
CA LEU A 213 5.03 -1.95 3.93
C LEU A 213 5.68 -1.49 5.23
N ILE A 214 7.01 -1.46 5.23
CA ILE A 214 7.81 -0.94 6.34
C ILE A 214 8.89 -0.03 5.76
N SER A 215 8.89 1.23 6.19
CA SER A 215 9.92 2.21 5.86
C SER A 215 11.33 1.71 6.23
N HIS A 216 12.30 2.06 5.39
CA HIS A 216 13.71 1.80 5.67
C HIS A 216 14.21 2.38 6.99
N THR A 217 13.65 3.50 7.43
CA THR A 217 14.03 4.13 8.70
C THR A 217 13.73 3.18 9.86
N ILE A 218 12.54 2.56 9.86
CA ILE A 218 12.14 1.53 10.81
C ILE A 218 13.10 0.35 10.74
N VAL A 219 13.38 -0.17 9.54
CA VAL A 219 14.32 -1.31 9.36
C VAL A 219 15.72 -0.96 9.90
N LYS A 220 16.22 0.25 9.66
CA LYS A 220 17.52 0.73 10.14
C LYS A 220 17.55 0.83 11.67
N LYS A 221 16.50 1.38 12.30
CA LYS A 221 16.34 1.42 13.76
C LYS A 221 16.33 0.00 14.35
N LEU A 222 15.55 -0.92 13.77
CA LEU A 222 15.51 -2.32 14.20
C LEU A 222 16.86 -3.05 14.05
N ARG A 223 17.61 -2.77 12.97
CA ARG A 223 18.97 -3.31 12.77
C ARG A 223 19.94 -2.83 13.85
N LYS A 224 19.85 -1.57 14.27
CA LYS A 224 20.65 -1.00 15.37
C LYS A 224 20.33 -1.66 16.72
N LEU A 225 19.05 -1.91 16.98
CA LEU A 225 18.61 -2.57 18.22
C LEU A 225 18.94 -4.07 18.25
N THR A 226 19.07 -4.71 17.09
CA THR A 226 19.21 -6.17 16.97
C THR A 226 20.38 -6.54 16.04
N SER A 227 20.14 -7.41 15.06
CA SER A 227 21.07 -7.75 13.98
C SER A 227 20.36 -7.67 12.64
N LYS A 228 21.10 -7.59 11.53
CA LYS A 228 20.52 -7.59 10.18
C LYS A 228 19.55 -8.75 9.95
N ARG A 229 19.91 -9.95 10.41
CA ARG A 229 19.11 -11.17 10.27
C ARG A 229 17.83 -11.12 11.11
N ILE A 230 17.92 -10.64 12.34
CA ILE A 230 16.76 -10.53 13.24
C ILE A 230 15.82 -9.43 12.73
N ALA A 231 16.34 -8.26 12.36
CA ALA A 231 15.55 -7.15 11.83
C ALA A 231 14.72 -7.55 10.59
N SER A 232 15.30 -8.30 9.65
CA SER A 232 14.57 -8.81 8.48
C SER A 232 13.39 -9.73 8.88
N ARG A 233 13.59 -10.62 9.86
CA ARG A 233 12.50 -11.45 10.41
C ARG A 233 11.46 -10.63 11.16
N LEU A 234 11.88 -9.61 11.90
CA LEU A 234 10.98 -8.69 12.60
C LEU A 234 10.12 -7.91 11.62
N SER A 235 10.67 -7.42 10.50
CA SER A 235 9.88 -6.71 9.49
C SER A 235 8.68 -7.55 9.03
N LEU A 236 8.90 -8.82 8.69
CA LEU A 236 7.81 -9.74 8.36
C LEU A 236 6.81 -9.91 9.51
N LYS A 237 7.30 -10.06 10.75
CA LYS A 237 6.44 -10.23 11.93
C LYS A 237 5.64 -8.97 12.28
N ILE A 238 6.20 -7.78 12.07
CA ILE A 238 5.53 -6.50 12.31
C ILE A 238 4.33 -6.38 11.37
N ILE A 239 4.53 -6.57 10.06
CA ILE A 239 3.42 -6.56 9.08
C ILE A 239 2.36 -7.57 9.49
N LYS A 240 2.76 -8.81 9.77
CA LYS A 240 1.84 -9.87 10.18
C LYS A 240 1.01 -9.48 11.41
N TYR A 241 1.67 -9.11 12.51
CA TYR A 241 0.99 -8.85 13.78
C TYR A 241 0.17 -7.57 13.74
N PHE A 242 0.63 -6.56 13.02
CA PHE A 242 -0.15 -5.34 12.78
C PHE A 242 -1.41 -5.62 11.99
N HIS A 243 -1.33 -6.38 10.89
CA HIS A 243 -2.53 -6.72 10.10
C HIS A 243 -3.54 -7.57 10.87
N GLU A 244 -3.08 -8.54 11.65
CA GLU A 244 -3.95 -9.31 12.55
C GLU A 244 -4.67 -8.40 13.54
N ALA A 245 -3.92 -7.52 14.22
CA ALA A 245 -4.47 -6.63 15.23
C ALA A 245 -5.37 -5.53 14.63
N PHE A 246 -5.01 -5.00 13.46
CA PHE A 246 -5.85 -4.06 12.70
C PHE A 246 -7.18 -4.70 12.32
N ARG A 247 -7.14 -5.93 11.78
CA ARG A 247 -8.37 -6.63 11.38
C ARG A 247 -9.29 -6.84 12.58
N GLU A 248 -8.73 -7.23 13.72
CA GLU A 248 -9.48 -7.54 14.92
C GLU A 248 -10.05 -6.29 15.62
N HIS A 249 -9.20 -5.30 15.87
CA HIS A 249 -9.55 -4.17 16.74
C HIS A 249 -10.07 -2.96 16.00
N VAL A 250 -9.70 -2.78 14.72
CA VAL A 250 -10.10 -1.61 13.93
C VAL A 250 -11.15 -1.98 12.90
N TRP A 251 -10.82 -2.93 12.02
CA TRP A 251 -11.61 -3.19 10.83
C TRP A 251 -12.95 -3.87 11.14
N LYS A 252 -12.94 -4.94 11.96
CA LYS A 252 -14.17 -5.63 12.37
C LYS A 252 -15.14 -4.70 13.12
N PRO A 253 -14.73 -3.94 14.16
CA PRO A 253 -15.59 -2.97 14.81
C PRO A 253 -16.11 -1.89 13.86
N ARG A 254 -15.26 -1.34 12.97
CA ARG A 254 -15.71 -0.38 11.95
C ARG A 254 -16.78 -0.98 11.03
N CYS A 255 -16.64 -2.24 10.59
CA CYS A 255 -17.67 -2.91 9.80
C CYS A 255 -18.99 -3.03 10.56
N LYS A 256 -18.95 -3.28 11.87
CA LYS A 256 -20.15 -3.32 12.70
C LYS A 256 -20.83 -1.94 12.73
N ILE A 257 -20.07 -0.87 12.95
CA ILE A 257 -20.59 0.50 12.94
C ILE A 257 -21.19 0.86 11.56
N MET A 258 -20.55 0.41 10.47
CA MET A 258 -21.07 0.61 9.12
C MET A 258 -22.41 -0.11 8.92
N ASN A 259 -22.54 -1.37 9.37
CA ASN A 259 -23.80 -2.10 9.27
C ASN A 259 -24.92 -1.42 10.07
N GLU A 260 -24.63 -0.96 11.29
CA GLU A 260 -25.58 -0.21 12.13
C GLU A 260 -26.00 1.12 11.44
N LEU A 261 -25.07 1.80 10.77
CA LEU A 261 -25.38 2.99 9.99
C LEU A 261 -26.27 2.67 8.78
N GLU A 262 -25.96 1.62 8.03
CA GLU A 262 -26.77 1.17 6.89
C GLU A 262 -28.19 0.79 7.33
N GLU A 263 -28.35 0.12 8.47
CA GLU A 263 -29.65 -0.19 9.05
C GLU A 263 -30.43 1.09 9.41
N SER A 264 -29.77 2.09 9.99
CA SER A 264 -30.39 3.38 10.32
C SER A 264 -30.81 4.20 9.09
N LEU A 265 -30.14 3.97 7.95
CA LEU A 265 -30.46 4.58 6.65
C LEU A 265 -31.41 3.71 5.82
N HIS A 266 -31.91 2.60 6.38
CA HIS A 266 -32.76 1.63 5.70
C HIS A 266 -32.15 1.06 4.40
N ILE A 267 -30.82 0.95 4.33
CA ILE A 267 -30.12 0.38 3.18
C ILE A 267 -30.18 -1.15 3.25
N THR A 268 -30.90 -1.77 2.32
CA THR A 268 -31.06 -3.22 2.28
C THR A 268 -29.96 -3.92 1.48
N PRO A 269 -29.73 -5.24 1.66
CA PRO A 269 -28.83 -6.00 0.80
C PRO A 269 -29.19 -5.91 -0.70
N GLN A 270 -30.49 -5.83 -1.04
CA GLN A 270 -30.92 -5.65 -2.43
C GLN A 270 -30.45 -4.31 -3.00
N ASP A 271 -30.46 -3.24 -2.20
CA ASP A 271 -30.02 -1.92 -2.66
C ASP A 271 -28.53 -1.89 -2.96
N LYS A 272 -27.72 -2.62 -2.18
CA LYS A 272 -26.28 -2.76 -2.39
C LYS A 272 -25.92 -3.46 -3.70
N CYS A 273 -26.81 -4.31 -4.21
CA CYS A 273 -26.63 -5.05 -5.46
C CYS A 273 -26.99 -4.23 -6.71
N LYS A 274 -27.76 -3.14 -6.57
CA LYS A 274 -28.11 -2.26 -7.69
C LYS A 274 -26.87 -1.44 -8.07
N THR A 275 -26.33 -1.64 -9.26
CA THR A 275 -25.21 -0.83 -9.79
C THR A 275 -25.79 0.37 -10.52
N SER A 276 -25.85 1.52 -9.86
CA SER A 276 -26.54 2.72 -10.36
C SER A 276 -25.72 3.55 -11.36
N ARG A 277 -24.39 3.38 -11.44
CA ARG A 277 -23.54 4.20 -12.33
C ARG A 277 -23.43 3.72 -13.78
N THR A 278 -23.84 2.49 -14.09
CA THR A 278 -23.86 1.97 -15.47
C THR A 278 -25.03 2.52 -16.31
N HIS A 279 -25.90 3.37 -15.75
CA HIS A 279 -27.06 3.92 -16.46
C HIS A 279 -27.13 5.46 -16.55
N LYS A 280 -26.30 6.21 -15.81
CA LYS A 280 -26.36 7.69 -15.84
C LYS A 280 -25.52 8.31 -16.97
N GLU A 281 -24.39 7.71 -17.35
CA GLU A 281 -23.56 8.23 -18.47
C GLU A 281 -24.24 8.10 -19.84
N ASP A 282 -25.11 7.11 -20.04
CA ASP A 282 -25.86 6.95 -21.30
C ASP A 282 -27.00 7.98 -21.46
N VAL A 283 -27.58 8.47 -20.35
CA VAL A 283 -28.69 9.43 -20.38
C VAL A 283 -28.21 10.88 -20.54
N GLU A 284 -27.06 11.24 -19.96
CA GLU A 284 -26.46 12.57 -20.20
C GLU A 284 -25.85 12.68 -21.60
N THR A 285 -25.30 11.59 -22.15
CA THR A 285 -24.79 11.59 -23.53
C THR A 285 -25.92 11.70 -24.57
N GLN A 286 -27.12 11.19 -24.28
CA GLN A 286 -28.29 11.34 -25.16
C GLN A 286 -28.98 12.72 -25.09
N ARG A 287 -28.81 13.48 -24.00
CA ARG A 287 -29.36 14.84 -23.87
C ARG A 287 -28.50 15.94 -24.49
N MET A 288 -27.25 15.67 -24.85
CA MET A 288 -26.38 16.60 -25.57
C MET A 288 -26.37 16.39 -27.10
N ILE A 289 -27.21 15.50 -27.63
CA ILE A 289 -27.31 15.20 -29.08
C ILE A 289 -28.72 15.57 -29.64
N LEU A 290 -29.56 16.27 -28.88
CA LEU A 290 -30.81 16.88 -29.34
C LEU A 290 -30.77 18.39 -29.06
#